data_AF-A0A533YGW7-F1
#
_entry.id   AF-A0A533YGW7-F1
#
_cell.length_a   1.000
_cell.length_b   1.000
_cell.length_c   1.000
_cell.angle_alpha   90.00
_cell.angle_beta   90.00
_cell.angle_gamma   90.00
#
_symmetry.space_group_name_H-M   'P 1'
#
loop_
_entity.id
_entity.type
_entity.pdbx_description
1 polymer ?
#
loop_
_entity_poly.entity_id
_entity_poly.type
_entity_poly.pdbx_seq_one_letter_code
_entity_poly.pdbx_strand_id
1 'polypeptide(L)'
;DVVYLSHIVEHIRDLVRFMEEIYRICRPGGEVRIVVPYYTSRGAFRDPTHVRYITEDTFQYFEPPTPYGVQTNFRIEKIEYDIRKPFRYFPRYFQKRFRRYLWNVVDNMTVTLRVVKGP
;
A
#
# COMPACT_ATOMS: atom_id res chain seq x y z
N ASP A 1 2.14 4.96 -18.32
CA ASP A 1 1.29 5.85 -17.52
C ASP A 1 1.36 5.41 -16.08
N VAL A 2 1.43 6.39 -15.18
CA VAL A 2 1.60 6.19 -13.76
C VAL A 2 0.49 6.95 -13.06
N VAL A 3 -0.23 6.28 -12.16
CA VAL A 3 -1.15 6.89 -11.21
C VAL A 3 -0.43 6.97 -9.87
N TYR A 4 -0.36 8.17 -9.29
CA TYR A 4 0.31 8.40 -8.01
C TYR A 4 -0.71 8.80 -6.95
N LEU A 5 -0.75 8.03 -5.86
CA LEU A 5 -1.62 8.23 -4.72
C LEU A 5 -0.75 8.45 -3.49
N SER A 6 -0.87 9.61 -2.84
CA SER A 6 -0.07 9.94 -1.66
C SER A 6 -0.97 10.42 -0.55
N HIS A 7 -0.95 9.70 0.57
CA HIS A 7 -1.71 10.03 1.77
C HIS A 7 -3.20 10.31 1.51
N ILE A 8 -3.82 9.45 0.71
CA ILE A 8 -5.23 9.59 0.33
C ILE A 8 -6.03 8.30 0.56
N VAL A 9 -5.39 7.15 0.38
CA VAL A 9 -6.04 5.82 0.41
C VAL A 9 -6.59 5.49 1.80
N GLU A 10 -5.92 5.95 2.84
CA GLU A 10 -6.31 5.81 4.25
C GLU A 10 -7.53 6.68 4.64
N HIS A 11 -7.89 7.66 3.80
CA HIS A 11 -9.04 8.55 3.99
C HIS A 11 -10.29 8.11 3.19
N ILE A 12 -10.13 7.22 2.20
CA ILE A 12 -11.24 6.80 1.33
C ILE A 12 -12.18 5.87 2.09
N ARG A 13 -13.49 6.13 2.17
CA ARG A 13 -14.42 5.21 2.88
C ARG A 13 -14.68 3.90 2.14
N ASP A 14 -14.91 3.96 0.83
CA ASP A 14 -15.11 2.79 -0.02
C ASP A 14 -13.85 2.48 -0.83
N LEU A 15 -12.94 1.71 -0.22
CA LEU A 15 -11.66 1.39 -0.86
C LEU A 15 -11.82 0.51 -2.10
N VAL A 16 -12.78 -0.42 -2.06
CA VAL A 16 -12.96 -1.40 -3.12
C VAL A 16 -13.36 -0.71 -4.40
N ARG A 17 -14.42 0.10 -4.34
CA ARG A 17 -14.88 0.88 -5.48
C ARG A 17 -13.82 1.87 -5.97
N PHE A 18 -13.07 2.48 -5.06
CA PHE A 18 -11.98 3.37 -5.44
C PHE A 18 -10.89 2.64 -6.23
N MET A 19 -10.44 1.47 -5.76
CA MET A 19 -9.41 0.69 -6.45
C MET A 19 -9.93 0.10 -7.78
N GLU A 20 -11.21 -0.27 -7.87
CA GLU A 20 -11.87 -0.65 -9.12
C GLU A 20 -11.88 0.50 -10.13
N GLU A 21 -12.18 1.72 -9.71
CA GLU A 21 -12.13 2.89 -10.59
C GLU A 21 -10.70 3.21 -11.05
N ILE A 22 -9.72 3.12 -10.16
CA ILE A 22 -8.29 3.25 -10.51
C ILE A 22 -7.91 2.19 -11.56
N TYR A 23 -8.32 0.94 -11.35
CA TYR A 23 -8.08 -0.13 -12.31
C TYR A 23 -8.77 0.15 -13.65
N ARG A 24 -10.03 0.61 -13.64
CA ARG A 24 -10.82 0.93 -14.84
C ARG A 24 -10.14 1.97 -15.71
N ILE A 25 -9.67 3.08 -15.13
CA ILE A 25 -9.05 4.18 -15.87
C ILE A 25 -7.61 3.88 -16.33
N CYS A 26 -6.89 2.99 -15.65
CA CYS A 26 -5.52 2.67 -16.02
C CYS A 26 -5.45 1.88 -17.33
N ARG A 27 -4.46 2.17 -18.18
CA ARG A 27 -4.16 1.32 -19.34
C ARG A 27 -3.56 -0.04 -18.91
N PRO A 28 -3.64 -1.08 -19.76
CA PRO A 28 -2.89 -2.32 -19.56
C PRO A 28 -1.39 -2.04 -19.33
N GLY A 29 -0.79 -2.67 -18.31
CA GLY A 29 0.60 -2.44 -17.93
C GLY A 29 0.87 -1.09 -17.23
N GLY A 30 -0.18 -0.30 -16.93
CA GLY A 30 -0.06 0.93 -16.14
C GLY A 30 0.48 0.66 -14.74
N GLU A 31 1.16 1.66 -14.17
CA GLU A 31 1.69 1.59 -12.81
C GLU A 31 0.81 2.41 -11.87
N VAL A 32 0.53 1.88 -10.68
CA VAL A 32 -0.14 2.60 -9.59
C VAL A 32 0.79 2.59 -8.39
N ARG A 33 1.26 3.77 -7.98
CA ARG A 33 2.17 3.93 -6.84
C ARG A 33 1.45 4.61 -5.70
N ILE A 34 1.38 3.91 -4.56
CA ILE A 34 0.55 4.27 -3.41
C ILE A 34 1.46 4.49 -2.20
N VAL A 35 1.43 5.69 -1.61
CA VAL A 35 2.16 6.04 -0.40
C VAL A 35 1.18 6.26 0.74
N VAL A 36 1.35 5.52 1.83
CA VAL A 36 0.46 5.57 3.01
C VAL A 36 1.28 5.47 4.30
N PRO A 37 0.78 6.01 5.43
CA PRO A 37 1.34 5.75 6.74
C PRO A 37 1.30 4.26 7.04
N TYR A 38 2.41 3.71 7.52
CA TYR A 38 2.48 2.28 7.84
C TYR A 38 1.63 1.98 9.09
N TYR A 39 0.94 0.84 9.15
CA TYR A 39 -0.02 0.54 10.23
C TYR A 39 0.57 0.58 11.66
N THR A 40 1.88 0.38 11.84
CA THR A 40 2.54 0.52 13.15
C THR A 40 3.19 1.88 13.39
N SER A 41 3.07 2.80 12.44
CA SER A 41 3.59 4.18 12.56
C SER A 41 2.67 5.00 13.46
N ARG A 42 3.23 5.97 14.21
CA ARG A 42 2.39 6.98 14.88
C ARG A 42 1.58 7.81 13.89
N GLY A 43 2.09 8.00 12.67
CA GLY A 43 1.41 8.74 11.61
C GLY A 43 0.05 8.14 11.26
N ALA A 44 -0.06 6.81 11.27
CA ALA A 44 -1.31 6.11 11.01
C ALA A 44 -2.43 6.44 12.01
N PHE A 45 -2.10 6.78 13.26
CA PHE A 45 -3.09 7.07 14.32
C PHE A 45 -3.26 8.56 14.64
N ARG A 46 -2.35 9.41 14.15
CA ARG A 46 -2.33 10.84 14.51
C ARG A 46 -3.45 11.62 13.82
N ASP A 47 -3.78 11.27 12.59
CA ASP A 47 -4.79 11.98 11.80
C ASP A 47 -6.18 11.41 12.11
N PRO A 48 -7.12 12.23 12.65
CA PRO A 48 -8.46 11.78 12.99
C PRO A 48 -9.34 11.49 11.76
N THR A 49 -8.91 11.85 10.56
CA THR A 49 -9.64 11.62 9.31
C THR A 49 -9.30 10.27 8.66
N HIS A 50 -8.30 9.55 9.16
CA HIS A 50 -8.02 8.19 8.73
C HIS A 50 -9.19 7.28 9.10
N VAL A 51 -9.78 6.63 8.10
CA VAL A 51 -10.89 5.69 8.30
C VAL A 51 -10.41 4.24 8.37
N ARG A 52 -9.12 3.99 8.05
CA ARG A 52 -8.47 2.69 8.18
C ARG A 52 -6.95 2.81 8.30
N TYR A 53 -6.34 1.73 8.78
CA TYR A 53 -4.89 1.55 8.76
C TYR A 53 -4.51 0.55 7.66
N ILE A 54 -3.42 0.82 6.95
CA ILE A 54 -3.00 0.04 5.78
C ILE A 54 -1.78 -0.82 6.10
N THR A 55 -1.91 -2.12 5.85
CA THR A 55 -0.83 -3.11 5.97
C THR A 55 -0.26 -3.47 4.61
N GLU A 56 0.88 -4.15 4.58
CA GLU A 56 1.45 -4.73 3.35
C GLU A 56 0.53 -5.72 2.64
N ASP A 57 -0.37 -6.38 3.37
CA ASP A 57 -1.31 -7.36 2.84
C ASP A 57 -2.62 -6.73 2.33
N THR A 58 -2.89 -5.46 2.66
CA THR A 58 -4.15 -4.80 2.28
C THR A 58 -4.36 -4.81 0.76
N PHE A 59 -3.28 -4.65 -0.01
CA PHE A 59 -3.37 -4.61 -1.47
C PHE A 59 -3.44 -5.99 -2.14
N GLN A 60 -3.17 -7.08 -1.42
CA GLN A 60 -3.40 -8.44 -1.93
C GLN A 60 -4.89 -8.70 -2.19
N TYR A 61 -5.77 -7.96 -1.53
CA TYR A 61 -7.22 -7.99 -1.79
C TYR A 61 -7.60 -7.57 -3.22
N PHE A 62 -6.71 -6.87 -3.93
CA PHE A 62 -6.93 -6.40 -5.30
C PHE A 62 -6.13 -7.20 -6.35
N GLU A 63 -5.42 -8.25 -5.93
CA GLU A 63 -4.67 -9.19 -6.75
C GLU A 63 -5.43 -10.53 -6.84
N PRO A 64 -6.03 -10.88 -8.00
CA PRO A 64 -6.70 -12.16 -8.20
C PRO A 64 -5.76 -13.36 -7.99
N PRO A 65 -6.29 -14.51 -7.53
CA PRO A 65 -7.70 -14.80 -7.26
C PRO A 65 -8.14 -14.31 -5.87
N THR A 66 -9.24 -13.56 -5.81
CA THR A 66 -9.84 -13.16 -4.53
C THR A 66 -11.28 -13.68 -4.43
N PRO A 67 -11.71 -14.20 -3.27
CA PRO A 67 -13.05 -14.75 -3.10
C PRO A 67 -14.14 -13.67 -2.98
N TYR A 68 -13.78 -12.39 -3.14
CA TYR A 68 -14.62 -11.25 -2.77
C TYR A 68 -15.29 -10.54 -3.94
N GLY A 69 -15.18 -11.08 -5.16
CA GLY A 69 -15.85 -10.55 -6.35
C GLY A 69 -15.34 -9.18 -6.80
N VAL A 70 -14.13 -8.79 -6.41
CA VAL A 70 -13.51 -7.51 -6.76
C VAL A 70 -13.10 -7.50 -8.23
N GLN A 71 -13.48 -6.46 -8.96
CA GLN A 71 -13.24 -6.36 -10.41
C GLN A 71 -11.88 -5.75 -10.76
N THR A 72 -10.83 -6.16 -10.05
CA THR A 72 -9.46 -5.67 -10.26
C THR A 72 -8.50 -6.79 -10.61
N ASN A 73 -7.44 -6.46 -11.33
CA ASN A 73 -6.30 -7.36 -11.51
C ASN A 73 -5.00 -6.57 -11.41
N PHE A 74 -4.57 -6.32 -10.18
CA PHE A 74 -3.27 -5.73 -9.91
C PHE A 74 -2.26 -6.81 -9.57
N ARG A 75 -1.01 -6.60 -9.98
CA ARG A 75 0.15 -7.36 -9.51
C ARG A 75 0.99 -6.50 -8.59
N ILE A 76 1.34 -6.99 -7.41
CA ILE A 76 2.25 -6.27 -6.51
C ILE A 76 3.68 -6.43 -7.03
N GLU A 77 4.30 -5.34 -7.48
CA GLU A 77 5.69 -5.38 -7.97
C GLU A 77 6.70 -5.12 -6.87
N LYS A 78 6.40 -4.15 -5.99
CA LYS A 78 7.35 -3.68 -5.00
C LYS A 78 6.64 -3.08 -3.80
N ILE A 79 7.19 -3.36 -2.61
CA ILE A 79 6.83 -2.67 -1.37
C ILE A 79 8.10 -2.10 -0.76
N GLU A 80 8.08 -0.79 -0.51
CA GLU A 80 9.18 -0.03 0.07
C GLU A 80 8.75 0.58 1.40
N TYR A 81 9.72 0.77 2.29
CA TYR A 81 9.46 1.20 3.66
C TYR A 81 10.41 2.34 4.04
N ASP A 82 9.84 3.44 4.50
CA ASP A 82 10.58 4.57 5.04
C ASP A 82 10.98 4.26 6.49
N ILE A 83 12.11 3.56 6.64
CA ILE A 83 12.62 3.14 7.94
C ILE A 83 13.28 4.34 8.66
N ARG A 84 12.81 4.61 9.87
CA ARG A 84 13.32 5.65 10.76
C ARG A 84 14.77 5.38 11.20
N LYS A 85 15.49 6.45 11.56
CA LYS A 85 16.75 6.33 12.30
C LYS A 85 16.45 5.96 13.77
N PRO A 86 17.28 5.14 14.43
CA PRO A 86 18.53 4.54 13.92
C PRO A 86 18.33 3.24 13.13
N PHE A 87 17.11 2.70 13.07
CA PHE A 87 16.82 1.37 12.50
C PHE A 87 17.31 1.19 11.05
N ARG A 88 17.32 2.27 10.24
CA ARG A 88 17.80 2.21 8.84
C ARG A 88 19.27 1.82 8.69
N TYR A 89 20.09 2.00 9.73
CA TYR A 89 21.52 1.68 9.69
C TYR A 89 21.82 0.21 9.98
N PHE A 90 20.85 -0.54 10.48
CA PHE A 90 21.03 -1.97 10.73
C PHE A 90 20.92 -2.78 9.43
N PRO A 91 21.51 -3.98 9.36
CA PRO A 91 21.33 -4.88 8.22
C PRO A 91 19.85 -5.17 7.90
N ARG A 92 19.53 -5.43 6.62
CA ARG A 92 18.14 -5.69 6.14
C ARG A 92 17.40 -6.77 6.92
N TYR A 93 18.13 -7.80 7.37
CA TYR A 93 17.59 -8.85 8.25
C TYR A 93 16.95 -8.28 9.52
N PHE A 94 17.68 -7.40 10.21
CA PHE A 94 17.20 -6.76 11.44
C PHE A 94 16.11 -5.74 11.15
N GLN A 95 16.24 -4.95 10.08
CA GLN A 95 15.18 -4.02 9.65
C GLN A 95 13.83 -4.72 9.49
N LYS A 96 13.81 -5.91 8.84
CA LYS A 96 12.59 -6.71 8.65
C LYS A 96 12.00 -7.17 9.99
N ARG A 97 12.83 -7.61 10.94
CA ARG A 97 12.36 -7.99 12.28
C ARG A 97 11.85 -6.79 13.07
N PHE A 98 12.58 -5.67 13.06
CA PHE A 98 12.17 -4.45 13.75
C PHE A 98 10.82 -3.95 13.23
N ARG A 99 10.62 -3.90 11.91
CA ARG A 99 9.33 -3.52 11.34
C ARG A 99 8.18 -4.43 11.79
N ARG A 100 8.42 -5.75 11.88
CA ARG A 100 7.39 -6.73 12.24
C ARG A 100 7.02 -6.70 13.72
N TYR A 101 7.96 -6.42 14.61
CA TYR A 101 7.77 -6.60 16.06
C TYR A 101 7.80 -5.30 16.87
N LEU A 102 8.33 -4.20 16.32
CA LEU A 102 8.42 -2.92 17.01
C LEU A 102 7.48 -1.90 16.36
N TRP A 103 6.88 -1.08 17.22
CA TRP A 103 6.07 0.06 16.78
C TRP A 103 6.97 1.21 16.35
N ASN A 104 6.47 1.98 15.37
CA ASN A 104 7.06 3.25 14.95
C ASN A 104 8.52 3.14 14.44
N VAL A 105 8.83 2.02 13.76
CA VAL A 105 10.10 1.80 13.03
C VAL A 105 10.01 2.32 11.60
N VAL A 106 8.82 2.23 11.00
CA VAL A 106 8.54 2.71 9.65
C VAL A 106 7.56 3.86 9.74
N ASP A 107 7.82 4.93 8.98
CA ASP A 107 6.89 6.04 8.82
C ASP A 107 5.83 5.72 7.76
N ASN A 108 6.29 5.59 6.52
CA ASN A 108 5.42 5.33 5.38
C ASN A 108 5.79 4.02 4.69
N MET A 109 4.81 3.46 4.02
CA MET A 109 4.95 2.34 3.12
C MET A 109 4.54 2.79 1.72
N THR A 110 5.39 2.49 0.74
CA THR A 110 5.08 2.72 -0.67
C THR A 110 4.84 1.38 -1.34
N VAL A 111 3.67 1.20 -1.94
CA VAL A 111 3.29 0.01 -2.70
C VAL A 111 3.20 0.38 -4.17
N THR A 112 3.90 -0.39 -5.01
CA THR A 112 3.84 -0.25 -6.47
C THR A 112 3.08 -1.43 -7.05
N LEU A 113 1.97 -1.14 -7.71
CA LEU A 113 1.08 -2.09 -8.35
C LEU A 113 1.18 -1.96 -9.87
N ARG A 114 1.18 -3.08 -10.57
CA ARG A 114 1.07 -3.16 -12.03
C ARG A 114 -0.33 -3.58 -12.43
N VAL A 115 -0.92 -2.87 -13.37
CA VAL A 115 -2.26 -3.16 -13.91
C VAL A 115 -2.17 -4.29 -14.93
N VAL A 116 -2.81 -5.42 -14.65
CA VAL A 116 -2.83 -6.59 -15.53
C VAL A 116 -4.21 -6.71 -16.18
N LYS A 117 -4.36 -6.15 -17.38
CA LYS A 117 -5.57 -6.30 -18.19
C LYS A 117 -5.33 -7.34 -19.28
N GLY A 118 -6.38 -8.09 -19.62
CA GLY A 118 -6.35 -8.96 -20.79
C GLY A 118 -6.13 -8.15 -22.09
N PRO A 119 -5.70 -8.81 -23.17
CA PRO A 119 -5.66 -8.22 -24.51
C PRO A 119 -7.05 -7.76 -24.97
#